data_AF-A0A962PW68-F1
#
_entry.id   AF-A0A962PW68-F1
#
_cell.length_a   1.000
_cell.length_b   1.000
_cell.length_c   1.000
_cell.angle_alpha   90.00
_cell.angle_beta   90.00
_cell.angle_gamma   90.00
#
_symmetry.space_group_name_H-M   'P 1'
#
loop_
_entity.id
_entity.type
_entity.pdbx_description
1 polymer ?
#
loop_
_entity_poly.entity_id
_entity_poly.type
_entity_poly.pdbx_seq_one_letter_code
_entity_poly.pdbx_strand_id
1 'polypeptide(L)'
;ASANQAWFEYIPAVLDELVDQPAHDFRPVAGDTPGNDEARDSLCIYRALRWGRNLDLVLTDSRSYRSAPCLPDTLAGELGLPLNSVRLVEIADAGAAYADGNPPAFLPYGDGTIANPARTREPGTLLGPTQRDWLLATLEGSGARWKIWGNALPLLPLRLDLSALPLAGYEDSIFTIDAWSGYPHELAYLMRELAQRQVCGCVSLSGDHHMHGAGTIRRSTTALDAAPVMVDFNVAGISSSPLFDELSVVAARDHPAFQPIVMAEEDGRIVPVWNMTMVDGVLAALTYAKTGLASLARWLGPNHANPGLAYVDTTANGYGLATLTPAEMRVQLVTMTGSRQPFSEAPAVAHIASFRLPAWHSGEPPVLEGPAFELGAPFPFQLTTV
;
A
#
# COMPACT_ATOMS: atom_id res chain seq x y z
N ALA A 1 23.19 11.17 -7.85
CA ALA A 1 23.61 12.56 -7.58
C ALA A 1 22.80 13.56 -8.41
N SER A 2 22.85 13.53 -9.75
CA SER A 2 22.18 14.54 -10.59
C SER A 2 20.67 14.64 -10.40
N ALA A 3 19.97 13.50 -10.20
CA ALA A 3 18.54 13.51 -9.90
C ALA A 3 18.23 14.19 -8.54
N ASN A 4 19.07 13.95 -7.52
CA ASN A 4 18.93 14.58 -6.20
C ASN A 4 19.21 16.08 -6.27
N GLN A 5 20.20 16.50 -7.05
CA GLN A 5 20.47 17.91 -7.31
C GLN A 5 19.25 18.59 -7.95
N ALA A 6 18.72 18.01 -9.03
CA ALA A 6 17.55 18.56 -9.71
C ALA A 6 16.33 18.62 -8.77
N TRP A 7 16.08 17.57 -7.97
CA TRP A 7 15.02 17.61 -6.98
C TRP A 7 15.21 18.79 -6.01
N PHE A 8 16.41 18.99 -5.48
CA PHE A 8 16.69 20.09 -4.56
C PHE A 8 16.52 21.48 -5.20
N GLU A 9 16.90 21.64 -6.48
CA GLU A 9 16.78 22.90 -7.21
C GLU A 9 15.33 23.31 -7.51
N TYR A 10 14.43 22.34 -7.67
CA TYR A 10 13.04 22.59 -8.09
C TYR A 10 11.98 22.35 -7.02
N ILE A 11 12.31 21.67 -5.93
CA ILE A 11 11.38 21.44 -4.82
C ILE A 11 11.70 22.41 -3.68
N PRO A 12 10.72 23.22 -3.22
CA PRO A 12 10.91 24.11 -2.08
C PRO A 12 10.95 23.31 -0.78
N ALA A 13 12.09 22.69 -0.51
CA ALA A 13 12.31 21.87 0.67
C ALA A 13 13.11 22.65 1.71
N VAL A 14 12.55 22.76 2.92
CA VAL A 14 13.26 23.27 4.09
C VAL A 14 13.89 22.06 4.79
N LEU A 15 15.17 21.80 4.55
CA LEU A 15 15.88 20.64 5.13
C LEU A 15 16.89 21.08 6.19
N ASP A 16 17.92 21.85 5.83
CA ASP A 16 18.99 22.27 6.78
C ASP A 16 18.50 23.21 7.89
N GLU A 17 17.36 23.89 7.72
CA GLU A 17 16.79 24.75 8.77
C GLU A 17 16.18 23.95 9.93
N LEU A 18 15.90 22.65 9.73
CA LEU A 18 15.34 21.79 10.75
C LEU A 18 16.46 21.21 11.64
N VAL A 19 16.74 21.90 12.73
CA VAL A 19 17.76 21.48 13.72
C VAL A 19 17.40 20.13 14.34
N ASP A 20 18.43 19.31 14.62
CA ASP A 20 18.32 17.97 15.22
C ASP A 20 17.43 17.00 14.42
N GLN A 21 17.35 17.18 13.11
CA GLN A 21 16.70 16.24 12.18
C GLN A 21 17.74 15.56 11.27
N PRO A 22 17.44 14.37 10.74
CA PRO A 22 18.31 13.68 9.78
C PRO A 22 18.42 14.39 8.43
N ALA A 23 17.38 15.14 8.04
CA ALA A 23 17.32 15.82 6.76
C ALA A 23 18.45 16.83 6.59
N HIS A 24 18.94 16.94 5.36
CA HIS A 24 19.91 17.96 4.98
C HIS A 24 19.82 18.29 3.50
N ASP A 25 20.25 19.50 3.16
CA ASP A 25 20.30 20.02 1.79
C ASP A 25 21.23 19.18 0.90
N PHE A 26 21.12 19.40 -0.41
CA PHE A 26 21.98 18.74 -1.38
C PHE A 26 23.45 19.10 -1.15
N ARG A 27 24.29 18.07 -1.04
CA ARG A 27 25.75 18.16 -0.92
C ARG A 27 26.36 17.62 -2.21
N PRO A 28 27.06 18.46 -3.00
CA PRO A 28 27.70 18.00 -4.23
C PRO A 28 28.67 16.85 -3.96
N VAL A 29 28.57 15.79 -4.76
CA VAL A 29 29.49 14.65 -4.74
C VAL A 29 30.36 14.66 -6.00
N ALA A 30 31.64 14.30 -5.86
CA ALA A 30 32.56 14.22 -6.98
C ALA A 30 32.21 13.04 -7.90
N GLY A 31 32.45 13.18 -9.21
CA GLY A 31 31.97 12.24 -10.23
C GLY A 31 32.43 10.78 -10.07
N ASP A 32 31.66 9.88 -10.70
CA ASP A 32 31.86 8.41 -10.89
C ASP A 32 32.56 7.67 -9.74
N THR A 33 32.05 7.86 -8.52
CA THR A 33 32.34 6.92 -7.44
C THR A 33 31.62 5.60 -7.68
N PRO A 34 32.31 4.44 -7.59
CA PRO A 34 31.66 3.14 -7.73
C PRO A 34 30.60 2.94 -6.65
N GLY A 35 29.34 2.85 -7.04
CA GLY A 35 28.21 2.61 -6.12
C GLY A 35 27.26 3.80 -5.98
N ASN A 36 26.06 3.54 -5.46
CA ASN A 36 25.01 4.54 -5.30
C ASN A 36 25.03 5.22 -3.91
N ASP A 37 25.94 4.87 -3.00
CA ASP A 37 25.92 5.35 -1.62
C ASP A 37 26.19 6.86 -1.51
N GLU A 38 27.24 7.37 -2.18
CA GLU A 38 27.51 8.81 -2.18
C GLU A 38 26.38 9.60 -2.86
N ALA A 39 25.85 9.05 -3.96
CA ALA A 39 24.70 9.61 -4.65
C ALA A 39 23.44 9.62 -3.77
N ARG A 40 23.22 8.60 -2.94
CA ARG A 40 22.14 8.49 -1.96
C ARG A 40 22.33 9.52 -0.85
N ASP A 41 23.52 9.57 -0.27
CA ASP A 41 23.85 10.41 0.89
C ASP A 41 24.08 11.89 0.52
N SER A 42 24.05 12.22 -0.77
CA SER A 42 24.11 13.60 -1.25
C SER A 42 22.89 14.43 -0.83
N LEU A 43 21.77 13.81 -0.45
CA LEU A 43 20.54 14.50 -0.06
C LEU A 43 19.78 13.63 0.94
N CYS A 44 19.27 14.21 2.02
CA CYS A 44 18.43 13.50 2.98
C CYS A 44 17.11 14.24 3.16
N ILE A 45 15.99 13.61 2.78
CA ILE A 45 14.67 14.27 2.76
C ILE A 45 13.75 13.88 3.92
N TYR A 46 14.07 12.82 4.66
CA TYR A 46 13.18 12.35 5.73
C TYR A 46 13.35 13.19 6.99
N ARG A 47 12.21 13.63 7.55
CA ARG A 47 12.15 14.65 8.61
C ARG A 47 10.78 14.66 9.28
N ALA A 48 10.70 15.27 10.45
CA ALA A 48 9.45 15.52 11.14
C ALA A 48 9.09 17.01 11.15
N LEU A 49 7.80 17.31 11.00
CA LEU A 49 7.21 18.65 11.07
C LEU A 49 6.09 18.65 12.11
N ARG A 50 6.04 19.65 12.99
CA ARG A 50 5.13 19.68 14.14
C ARG A 50 4.19 20.87 14.11
N TRP A 51 2.89 20.62 14.29
CA TRP A 51 1.83 21.62 14.38
C TRP A 51 1.12 21.55 15.73
N GLY A 52 1.75 22.18 16.72
CA GLY A 52 1.25 22.25 18.08
C GLY A 52 1.04 20.86 18.69
N ARG A 53 -0.03 20.71 19.48
CA ARG A 53 -0.37 19.45 20.17
C ARG A 53 -1.18 18.46 19.31
N ASN A 54 -1.56 18.85 18.10
CA ASN A 54 -2.56 18.11 17.34
C ASN A 54 -1.95 17.21 16.27
N LEU A 55 -0.85 17.62 15.64
CA LEU A 55 -0.33 16.97 14.45
C LEU A 55 1.19 17.00 14.46
N ASP A 56 1.78 15.80 14.38
CA ASP A 56 3.14 15.61 13.91
C ASP A 56 3.09 14.90 12.56
N LEU A 57 3.74 15.45 11.55
CA LEU A 57 3.93 14.86 10.22
C LEU A 57 5.35 14.33 10.12
N VAL A 58 5.50 13.01 10.01
CA VAL A 58 6.78 12.32 9.88
C VAL A 58 6.91 11.82 8.45
N LEU A 59 7.83 12.40 7.69
CA LEU A 59 8.06 12.07 6.28
C LEU A 59 9.22 11.08 6.17
N THR A 60 9.02 10.00 5.43
CA THR A 60 10.08 8.99 5.15
C THR A 60 10.40 8.88 3.68
N ASP A 61 11.63 8.49 3.39
CA ASP A 61 12.12 8.11 2.06
C ASP A 61 12.19 6.59 1.94
N SER A 62 11.21 6.00 1.28
CA SER A 62 11.10 4.55 1.06
C SER A 62 11.69 4.10 -0.29
N ARG A 63 12.51 4.93 -0.94
CA ARG A 63 13.17 4.61 -2.22
C ARG A 63 14.69 4.59 -2.10
N SER A 64 15.29 5.57 -1.42
CA SER A 64 16.74 5.73 -1.38
C SER A 64 17.47 4.65 -0.57
N TYR A 65 16.81 4.11 0.45
CA TYR A 65 17.39 3.15 1.40
C TYR A 65 16.87 1.73 1.22
N ARG A 66 16.05 1.49 0.18
CA ARG A 66 15.42 0.19 -0.03
C ARG A 66 16.42 -0.87 -0.48
N SER A 67 16.27 -2.07 0.08
CA SER A 67 16.90 -3.27 -0.44
C SER A 67 16.26 -3.70 -1.77
N ALA A 68 16.95 -4.56 -2.52
CA ALA A 68 16.38 -5.16 -3.73
C ALA A 68 15.16 -6.07 -3.40
N PRO A 69 14.23 -6.26 -4.36
CA PRO A 69 13.12 -7.19 -4.22
C PRO A 69 13.57 -8.59 -3.78
N CYS A 70 12.77 -9.24 -2.94
CA CYS A 70 13.11 -10.53 -2.33
C CYS A 70 13.00 -11.71 -3.30
N LEU A 71 12.24 -11.55 -4.39
CA LEU A 71 12.00 -12.57 -5.41
C LEU A 71 12.24 -11.97 -6.81
N PRO A 72 12.76 -12.76 -7.78
CA PRO A 72 12.82 -12.33 -9.16
C PRO A 72 11.43 -12.39 -9.80
N ASP A 73 11.18 -11.51 -10.76
CA ASP A 73 9.87 -11.38 -11.43
C ASP A 73 9.41 -12.66 -12.13
N THR A 74 10.32 -13.55 -12.52
CA THR A 74 10.01 -14.80 -13.23
C THR A 74 9.59 -15.96 -12.33
N LEU A 75 9.86 -15.89 -11.01
CA LEU A 75 9.74 -17.05 -10.13
C LEU A 75 8.31 -17.60 -10.08
N ALA A 76 7.29 -16.75 -9.97
CA ALA A 76 5.90 -17.20 -9.94
C ALA A 76 5.57 -18.03 -11.20
N GLY A 77 5.95 -17.53 -12.38
CA GLY A 77 5.74 -18.25 -13.64
C GLY A 77 6.49 -19.58 -13.71
N GLU A 78 7.74 -19.62 -13.24
CA GLU A 78 8.54 -20.86 -13.15
C GLU A 78 7.91 -21.90 -12.23
N LEU A 79 7.21 -21.45 -11.19
CA LEU A 79 6.45 -22.28 -10.24
C LEU A 79 5.05 -22.67 -10.74
N GLY A 80 4.64 -22.22 -11.93
CA GLY A 80 3.27 -22.40 -12.42
C GLY A 80 2.22 -21.64 -11.60
N LEU A 81 2.65 -20.65 -10.83
CA LEU A 81 1.80 -19.76 -10.05
C LEU A 81 1.30 -18.59 -10.89
N PRO A 82 0.04 -18.15 -10.72
CA PRO A 82 -0.44 -16.94 -11.37
C PRO A 82 0.27 -15.68 -10.84
N LEU A 83 0.58 -15.66 -9.53
CA LEU A 83 1.21 -14.55 -8.82
C LEU A 83 2.04 -15.09 -7.65
N ASN A 84 2.95 -14.27 -7.11
CA ASN A 84 3.70 -14.63 -5.90
C ASN A 84 2.73 -14.91 -4.74
N SER A 85 2.87 -16.06 -4.07
CA SER A 85 2.05 -16.36 -2.89
C SER A 85 2.50 -15.54 -1.68
N VAL A 86 1.58 -15.25 -0.77
CA VAL A 86 1.88 -14.54 0.50
C VAL A 86 2.99 -15.25 1.26
N ARG A 87 2.94 -16.58 1.31
CA ARG A 87 3.92 -17.41 2.01
C ARG A 87 5.30 -17.38 1.37
N LEU A 88 5.38 -17.41 0.03
CA LEU A 88 6.65 -17.33 -0.68
C LEU A 88 7.34 -15.99 -0.42
N VAL A 89 6.59 -14.88 -0.48
CA VAL A 89 7.12 -13.54 -0.20
C VAL A 89 7.56 -13.43 1.26
N GLU A 90 6.79 -13.97 2.22
CA GLU A 90 7.18 -13.98 3.64
C GLU A 90 8.52 -14.69 3.89
N ILE A 91 8.70 -15.88 3.31
CA ILE A 91 9.94 -16.67 3.43
C ILE A 91 11.10 -15.91 2.79
N ALA A 92 10.90 -15.41 1.58
CA ALA A 92 11.97 -14.79 0.81
C ALA A 92 12.39 -13.44 1.38
N ASP A 93 11.44 -12.63 1.83
CA ASP A 93 11.73 -11.31 2.40
C ASP A 93 12.45 -11.40 3.74
N ALA A 94 12.03 -12.31 4.62
CA ALA A 94 12.70 -12.55 5.89
C ALA A 94 14.10 -13.17 5.71
N GLY A 95 14.32 -13.90 4.62
CA GLY A 95 15.62 -14.45 4.24
C GLY A 95 16.27 -15.24 5.37
N ALA A 96 17.51 -14.88 5.73
CA ALA A 96 18.30 -15.52 6.79
C ALA A 96 17.63 -15.47 8.17
N ALA A 97 16.72 -14.53 8.43
CA ALA A 97 16.03 -14.39 9.71
C ALA A 97 14.74 -15.22 9.81
N TYR A 98 14.27 -15.85 8.71
CA TYR A 98 13.03 -16.60 8.72
C TYR A 98 13.08 -17.76 9.73
N ALA A 99 11.95 -18.03 10.40
CA ALA A 99 11.81 -19.10 11.40
C ALA A 99 12.94 -19.10 12.46
N ASP A 100 13.13 -17.95 13.12
CA ASP A 100 14.15 -17.76 14.15
C ASP A 100 15.58 -18.11 13.69
N GLY A 101 15.91 -17.70 12.46
CA GLY A 101 17.23 -17.97 11.85
C GLY A 101 17.36 -19.34 11.17
N ASN A 102 16.25 -20.03 10.92
CA ASN A 102 16.20 -21.34 10.29
C ASN A 102 15.39 -21.34 8.98
N PRO A 103 15.78 -20.53 7.96
CA PRO A 103 15.09 -20.53 6.68
C PRO A 103 15.14 -21.90 6.01
N PRO A 104 14.03 -22.33 5.36
CA PRO A 104 14.00 -23.60 4.67
C PRO A 104 15.00 -23.61 3.50
N ALA A 105 15.66 -24.74 3.29
CA ALA A 105 16.59 -24.92 2.18
C ALA A 105 15.89 -24.91 0.81
N PHE A 106 14.63 -25.36 0.78
CA PHE A 106 13.78 -25.43 -0.38
C PHE A 106 12.47 -24.69 -0.12
N LEU A 107 11.94 -24.02 -1.14
CA LEU A 107 10.65 -23.36 -1.05
C LEU A 107 9.53 -24.40 -0.85
N PRO A 108 8.56 -24.15 0.03
CA PRO A 108 7.48 -25.09 0.31
C PRO A 108 6.38 -25.01 -0.75
N TYR A 109 6.77 -25.04 -2.03
CA TYR A 109 5.89 -24.93 -3.18
C TYR A 109 6.23 -26.01 -4.22
N GLY A 110 5.25 -26.43 -5.01
CA GLY A 110 5.40 -27.55 -5.94
C GLY A 110 5.72 -28.86 -5.21
N ASP A 111 6.74 -29.58 -5.67
CA ASP A 111 7.23 -30.81 -5.03
C ASP A 111 8.23 -30.55 -3.88
N GLY A 112 8.48 -29.27 -3.53
CA GLY A 112 9.39 -28.89 -2.46
C GLY A 112 10.87 -29.07 -2.80
N THR A 113 11.24 -29.19 -4.08
CA THR A 113 12.63 -29.39 -4.51
C THR A 113 13.33 -28.11 -4.98
N ILE A 114 12.60 -26.99 -5.06
CA ILE A 114 13.12 -25.73 -5.58
C ILE A 114 13.90 -25.03 -4.49
N ALA A 115 15.19 -24.81 -4.72
CA ALA A 115 16.08 -24.17 -3.75
C ALA A 115 15.55 -22.78 -3.37
N ASN A 116 15.63 -22.42 -2.10
CA ASN A 116 15.26 -21.09 -1.63
C ASN A 116 16.39 -20.09 -2.00
N PRO A 117 16.19 -19.21 -3.00
CA PRO A 117 17.23 -18.31 -3.46
C PRO A 117 17.55 -17.21 -2.43
N ALA A 118 16.62 -16.92 -1.51
CA ALA A 118 16.74 -15.87 -0.51
C ALA A 118 17.24 -16.40 0.85
N ARG A 119 17.57 -17.70 0.97
CA ARG A 119 17.94 -18.34 2.24
C ARG A 119 19.04 -17.60 3.01
N THR A 120 20.02 -17.04 2.32
CA THR A 120 21.16 -16.33 2.91
C THR A 120 21.07 -14.81 2.76
N ARG A 121 19.96 -14.29 2.22
CA ARG A 121 19.72 -12.86 2.06
C ARG A 121 19.40 -12.25 3.42
N GLU A 122 19.91 -11.05 3.71
CA GLU A 122 19.44 -10.27 4.86
C GLU A 122 17.94 -9.92 4.70
N PRO A 123 17.22 -9.70 5.81
CA PRO A 123 15.83 -9.26 5.73
C PRO A 123 15.65 -8.01 4.88
N GLY A 124 14.57 -7.95 4.11
CA GLY A 124 14.29 -6.80 3.27
C GLY A 124 13.92 -5.57 4.10
N THR A 125 14.21 -4.40 3.53
CA THR A 125 13.91 -3.10 4.11
C THR A 125 13.58 -2.10 3.01
N LEU A 126 12.61 -1.22 3.26
CA LEU A 126 12.30 -0.03 2.46
C LEU A 126 12.96 1.23 3.04
N LEU A 127 13.10 1.31 4.37
CA LEU A 127 13.60 2.51 5.06
C LEU A 127 15.10 2.45 5.35
N GLY A 128 15.69 1.26 5.38
CA GLY A 128 16.97 1.03 6.02
C GLY A 128 16.89 1.13 7.56
N PRO A 129 17.83 0.50 8.29
CA PRO A 129 17.75 0.43 9.75
C PRO A 129 17.78 1.80 10.44
N THR A 130 18.63 2.72 9.97
CA THR A 130 18.77 4.06 10.58
C THR A 130 17.48 4.86 10.54
N GLN A 131 16.83 4.95 9.36
CA GLN A 131 15.59 5.70 9.21
C GLN A 131 14.42 5.00 9.90
N ARG A 132 14.35 3.67 9.86
CA ARG A 132 13.35 2.88 10.57
C ARG A 132 13.39 3.14 12.08
N ASP A 133 14.58 3.09 12.67
CA ASP A 133 14.76 3.30 14.10
C ASP A 133 14.47 4.76 14.49
N TRP A 134 14.85 5.72 13.63
CA TRP A 134 14.46 7.13 13.77
C TRP A 134 12.94 7.34 13.68
N LEU A 135 12.25 6.68 12.74
CA LEU A 135 10.80 6.76 12.59
C LEU A 135 10.12 6.28 13.88
N LEU A 136 10.51 5.11 14.39
CA LEU A 136 9.95 4.55 15.63
C LEU A 136 10.19 5.47 16.83
N ALA A 137 11.42 5.96 17.01
CA ALA A 137 11.73 6.89 18.09
C ALA A 137 10.95 8.22 17.98
N THR A 138 10.77 8.72 16.76
CA THR A 138 10.01 9.96 16.49
C THR A 138 8.53 9.78 16.80
N LEU A 139 7.94 8.67 16.37
CA LEU A 139 6.53 8.36 16.62
C LEU A 139 6.25 8.09 18.11
N GLU A 140 7.16 7.39 18.79
CA GLU A 140 7.09 7.12 20.24
C GLU A 140 7.22 8.41 21.06
N GLY A 141 8.18 9.28 20.71
CA GLY A 141 8.42 10.54 21.42
C GLY A 141 7.35 11.62 21.16
N SER A 142 6.42 11.40 20.23
CA SER A 142 5.41 12.37 19.86
C SER A 142 4.22 12.37 20.82
N GLY A 143 4.03 13.49 21.52
CA GLY A 143 2.82 13.77 22.30
C GLY A 143 1.63 14.30 21.48
N ALA A 144 1.77 14.41 20.16
CA ALA A 144 0.71 14.91 19.29
C ALA A 144 -0.45 13.91 19.21
N ARG A 145 -1.68 14.44 19.10
CA ARG A 145 -2.89 13.63 18.96
C ARG A 145 -2.84 12.74 17.70
N TRP A 146 -2.38 13.31 16.60
CA TRP A 146 -2.21 12.62 15.32
C TRP A 146 -0.76 12.60 14.91
N LYS A 147 -0.30 11.42 14.49
CA LYS A 147 1.02 11.15 13.97
C LYS A 147 0.85 10.68 12.53
N ILE A 148 1.06 11.60 11.59
CA ILE A 148 0.87 11.33 10.18
C ILE A 148 2.20 10.85 9.60
N TRP A 149 2.21 9.63 9.11
CA TRP A 149 3.33 9.08 8.39
C TRP A 149 3.16 9.37 6.90
N GLY A 150 3.91 10.35 6.38
CA GLY A 150 4.00 10.59 4.95
C GLY A 150 4.95 9.58 4.32
N ASN A 151 4.36 8.63 3.60
CA ASN A 151 5.01 7.42 3.11
C ASN A 151 4.78 7.33 1.60
N ALA A 152 5.82 7.15 0.79
CA ALA A 152 5.63 7.16 -0.67
C ALA A 152 4.87 5.91 -1.18
N LEU A 153 4.97 4.80 -0.47
CA LEU A 153 4.46 3.50 -0.90
C LEU A 153 3.33 3.02 0.02
N PRO A 154 2.23 2.47 -0.51
CA PRO A 154 1.09 2.07 0.31
C PRO A 154 1.41 0.85 1.18
N LEU A 155 0.79 0.83 2.36
CA LEU A 155 0.82 -0.29 3.30
C LEU A 155 -0.31 -1.29 3.03
N LEU A 156 -1.32 -0.90 2.24
CA LEU A 156 -2.43 -1.75 1.84
C LEU A 156 -1.91 -3.04 1.18
N PRO A 157 -2.30 -4.23 1.68
CA PRO A 157 -1.69 -5.50 1.26
C PRO A 157 -2.00 -5.90 -0.19
N LEU A 158 -3.18 -5.51 -0.72
CA LEU A 158 -3.66 -5.83 -2.07
C LEU A 158 -3.44 -7.31 -2.46
N ARG A 159 -3.98 -8.21 -1.63
CA ARG A 159 -3.90 -9.65 -1.81
C ARG A 159 -5.11 -10.20 -2.56
N LEU A 160 -4.90 -11.29 -3.26
CA LEU A 160 -5.96 -12.09 -3.88
C LEU A 160 -6.16 -13.36 -3.04
N ASP A 161 -7.40 -13.64 -2.67
CA ASP A 161 -7.81 -14.85 -1.95
C ASP A 161 -7.96 -16.04 -2.91
N LEU A 162 -6.92 -16.33 -3.71
CA LEU A 162 -6.94 -17.44 -4.67
C LEU A 162 -7.16 -18.80 -3.99
N SER A 163 -6.84 -18.93 -2.69
CA SER A 163 -7.13 -20.14 -1.92
C SER A 163 -8.63 -20.41 -1.75
N ALA A 164 -9.49 -19.40 -1.95
CA ALA A 164 -10.94 -19.57 -1.93
C ALA A 164 -11.47 -20.30 -3.19
N LEU A 165 -10.65 -20.47 -4.23
CA LEU A 165 -11.05 -21.19 -5.44
C LEU A 165 -11.09 -22.70 -5.18
N PRO A 166 -12.28 -23.33 -5.25
CA PRO A 166 -12.40 -24.76 -4.95
C PRO A 166 -11.63 -25.57 -5.97
N LEU A 167 -10.89 -26.57 -5.49
CA LEU A 167 -10.15 -27.55 -6.31
C LEU A 167 -8.98 -26.97 -7.13
N ALA A 168 -8.65 -25.68 -6.96
CA ALA A 168 -7.52 -25.06 -7.67
C ALA A 168 -6.17 -25.32 -6.97
N GLY A 169 -6.18 -25.53 -5.65
CA GLY A 169 -4.97 -25.78 -4.86
C GLY A 169 -4.04 -24.58 -4.72
N TYR A 170 -4.54 -23.37 -5.01
CA TYR A 170 -3.75 -22.14 -4.89
C TYR A 170 -3.64 -21.64 -3.45
N GLU A 171 -2.55 -20.94 -3.16
CA GLU A 171 -2.40 -20.11 -1.95
C GLU A 171 -2.85 -18.67 -2.26
N ASP A 172 -3.16 -17.90 -1.22
CA ASP A 172 -3.40 -16.46 -1.39
C ASP A 172 -2.15 -15.77 -1.95
N SER A 173 -2.36 -14.79 -2.82
CA SER A 173 -1.30 -14.14 -3.57
C SER A 173 -1.22 -12.66 -3.30
N ILE A 174 -0.03 -12.10 -3.54
CA ILE A 174 0.24 -10.66 -3.46
C ILE A 174 0.21 -10.10 -4.89
N PHE A 175 -0.52 -9.00 -5.08
CA PHE A 175 -0.63 -8.34 -6.39
C PHE A 175 0.72 -7.79 -6.88
N THR A 176 1.45 -7.09 -6.02
CA THR A 176 2.76 -6.50 -6.32
C THR A 176 3.67 -6.52 -5.10
N ILE A 177 4.97 -6.71 -5.34
CA ILE A 177 6.02 -6.72 -4.31
C ILE A 177 6.93 -5.49 -4.37
N ASP A 178 6.58 -4.44 -5.14
CA ASP A 178 7.37 -3.19 -5.16
C ASP A 178 7.14 -2.31 -3.91
N ALA A 179 5.93 -2.35 -3.35
CA ALA A 179 5.54 -1.62 -2.14
C ALA A 179 5.71 -2.46 -0.87
N TRP A 180 5.15 -2.02 0.26
CA TRP A 180 5.30 -2.68 1.57
C TRP A 180 4.85 -4.15 1.60
N SER A 181 3.96 -4.57 0.70
CA SER A 181 3.58 -5.99 0.55
C SER A 181 4.76 -6.89 0.16
N GLY A 182 5.81 -6.35 -0.47
CA GLY A 182 7.05 -7.07 -0.78
C GLY A 182 8.08 -7.09 0.36
N TYR A 183 7.85 -6.32 1.42
CA TYR A 183 8.74 -6.19 2.59
C TYR A 183 8.00 -6.52 3.90
N PRO A 184 7.29 -7.67 3.99
CA PRO A 184 6.48 -8.01 5.14
C PRO A 184 7.28 -8.15 6.45
N HIS A 185 8.58 -8.44 6.39
CA HIS A 185 9.43 -8.54 7.58
C HIS A 185 9.57 -7.19 8.28
N GLU A 186 9.96 -6.14 7.54
CA GLU A 186 10.07 -4.79 8.10
C GLU A 186 8.70 -4.22 8.47
N LEU A 187 7.67 -4.45 7.66
CA LEU A 187 6.30 -4.04 7.99
C LEU A 187 5.83 -4.65 9.32
N ALA A 188 5.98 -5.96 9.49
CA ALA A 188 5.60 -6.65 10.71
C ALA A 188 6.43 -6.19 11.93
N TYR A 189 7.71 -5.88 11.72
CA TYR A 189 8.55 -5.27 12.75
C TYR A 189 8.00 -3.91 13.19
N LEU A 190 7.77 -2.99 12.25
CA LEU A 190 7.22 -1.66 12.54
C LEU A 190 5.87 -1.75 13.27
N MET A 191 4.93 -2.54 12.75
CA MET A 191 3.59 -2.65 13.34
C MET A 191 3.62 -3.27 14.74
N ARG A 192 4.53 -4.23 14.99
CA ARG A 192 4.75 -4.80 16.31
C ARG A 192 5.35 -3.77 17.28
N GLU A 193 6.34 -3.00 16.85
CA GLU A 193 6.97 -1.96 17.67
C GLU A 193 5.98 -0.84 18.02
N LEU A 194 5.17 -0.37 17.06
CA LEU A 194 4.11 0.61 17.32
C LEU A 194 3.12 0.09 18.37
N ALA A 195 2.71 -1.17 18.27
CA ALA A 195 1.82 -1.79 19.25
C ALA A 195 2.47 -1.93 20.63
N GLN A 196 3.72 -2.40 20.69
CA GLN A 196 4.46 -2.62 21.95
C GLN A 196 4.76 -1.31 22.70
N ARG A 197 5.12 -0.26 21.95
CA ARG A 197 5.34 1.10 22.46
C ARG A 197 4.04 1.87 22.68
N GLN A 198 2.90 1.24 22.42
CA GLN A 198 1.56 1.80 22.59
C GLN A 198 1.34 3.12 21.82
N VAL A 199 1.95 3.25 20.65
CA VAL A 199 1.77 4.43 19.78
C VAL A 199 0.33 4.45 19.26
N CYS A 200 -0.42 5.47 19.62
CA CYS A 200 -1.77 5.72 19.12
C CYS A 200 -1.86 6.98 18.22
N GLY A 201 -2.94 7.07 17.45
CA GLY A 201 -3.18 8.18 16.52
C GLY A 201 -2.28 8.16 15.27
N CYS A 202 -1.68 7.02 14.92
CA CYS A 202 -0.82 6.89 13.75
C CYS A 202 -1.65 6.63 12.48
N VAL A 203 -1.42 7.41 11.43
CA VAL A 203 -2.08 7.28 10.12
C VAL A 203 -1.04 7.45 9.01
N SER A 204 -0.98 6.51 8.07
CA SER A 204 -0.16 6.61 6.86
C SER A 204 -0.95 7.27 5.75
N LEU A 205 -0.29 8.16 5.01
CA LEU A 205 -0.79 8.76 3.78
C LEU A 205 0.20 8.42 2.65
N SER A 206 -0.28 7.71 1.63
CA SER A 206 0.55 7.16 0.55
C SER A 206 0.02 7.41 -0.85
N GLY A 207 0.83 7.07 -1.87
CA GLY A 207 0.48 7.12 -3.29
C GLY A 207 1.03 5.92 -4.07
N ASP A 208 1.68 6.18 -5.20
CA ASP A 208 2.37 5.19 -6.07
C ASP A 208 1.45 4.22 -6.84
N HIS A 209 0.49 3.55 -6.20
CA HIS A 209 -0.36 2.56 -6.89
C HIS A 209 -1.40 3.15 -7.87
N HIS A 210 -1.49 4.47 -8.03
CA HIS A 210 -2.46 5.13 -8.92
C HIS A 210 -3.92 4.69 -8.71
N MET A 211 -4.31 4.55 -7.45
CA MET A 211 -5.66 4.22 -7.01
C MET A 211 -5.95 4.88 -5.67
N HIS A 212 -7.22 5.16 -5.38
CA HIS A 212 -7.63 5.49 -4.02
C HIS A 212 -7.80 4.21 -3.21
N GLY A 213 -7.41 4.20 -1.95
CA GLY A 213 -7.60 3.06 -1.06
C GLY A 213 -7.61 3.45 0.41
N ALA A 214 -8.30 2.66 1.23
CA ALA A 214 -8.33 2.85 2.66
C ALA A 214 -8.43 1.51 3.40
N GLY A 215 -7.68 1.38 4.49
CA GLY A 215 -7.74 0.19 5.32
C GLY A 215 -6.96 0.31 6.62
N THR A 216 -7.30 -0.55 7.58
CA THR A 216 -6.53 -0.68 8.82
C THR A 216 -5.34 -1.61 8.59
N ILE A 217 -4.18 -1.26 9.14
CA ILE A 217 -2.96 -2.09 9.07
C ILE A 217 -2.81 -2.86 10.38
N ARG A 218 -2.56 -4.16 10.28
CA ARG A 218 -2.52 -5.10 11.41
C ARG A 218 -1.12 -5.25 11.99
N ARG A 219 -1.07 -5.61 13.27
CA ARG A 219 0.18 -5.91 14.00
C ARG A 219 1.01 -7.03 13.36
N SER A 220 0.36 -7.93 12.62
CA SER A 220 1.00 -9.01 11.86
C SER A 220 0.52 -8.97 10.42
N THR A 221 1.44 -9.29 9.50
CA THR A 221 1.16 -9.41 8.07
C THR A 221 0.58 -10.77 7.70
N THR A 222 0.62 -11.76 8.59
CA THR A 222 0.16 -13.14 8.31
C THR A 222 -0.91 -13.65 9.26
N ALA A 223 -0.96 -13.19 10.52
CA ALA A 223 -2.04 -13.54 11.44
C ALA A 223 -3.29 -12.68 11.16
N LEU A 224 -4.30 -13.30 10.53
CA LEU A 224 -5.53 -12.63 10.07
C LEU A 224 -6.37 -12.03 11.21
N ASP A 225 -6.26 -12.56 12.42
CA ASP A 225 -6.95 -12.11 13.63
C ASP A 225 -6.18 -11.04 14.41
N ALA A 226 -4.96 -10.69 13.99
CA ALA A 226 -4.14 -9.68 14.66
C ALA A 226 -4.85 -8.32 14.68
N ALA A 227 -4.86 -7.68 15.85
CA ALA A 227 -5.48 -6.37 16.02
C ALA A 227 -4.85 -5.32 15.07
N PRO A 228 -5.66 -4.40 14.51
CA PRO A 228 -5.15 -3.25 13.78
C PRO A 228 -4.41 -2.28 14.71
N VAL A 229 -3.40 -1.61 14.19
CA VAL A 229 -2.53 -0.69 14.94
C VAL A 229 -2.56 0.74 14.38
N MET A 230 -2.84 0.87 13.08
CA MET A 230 -2.92 2.16 12.39
C MET A 230 -3.85 2.06 11.17
N VAL A 231 -4.05 3.19 10.49
CA VAL A 231 -4.82 3.27 9.24
C VAL A 231 -3.90 3.74 8.11
N ASP A 232 -4.08 3.21 6.92
CA ASP A 232 -3.44 3.67 5.69
C ASP A 232 -4.50 4.24 4.74
N PHE A 233 -4.23 5.44 4.22
CA PHE A 233 -4.99 6.04 3.14
C PHE A 233 -4.07 6.22 1.93
N ASN A 234 -4.36 5.46 0.88
CA ASN A 234 -3.69 5.57 -0.39
C ASN A 234 -4.45 6.51 -1.33
N VAL A 235 -3.74 7.41 -1.98
CA VAL A 235 -4.33 8.42 -2.87
C VAL A 235 -3.93 8.14 -4.32
N ALA A 236 -4.89 8.29 -5.22
CA ALA A 236 -4.70 8.16 -6.66
C ALA A 236 -3.70 9.18 -7.21
N GLY A 237 -3.17 8.88 -8.41
CA GLY A 237 -2.36 9.85 -9.14
C GLY A 237 -3.21 11.05 -9.59
N ILE A 238 -2.63 12.25 -9.54
CA ILE A 238 -3.28 13.46 -10.04
C ILE A 238 -3.65 13.30 -11.52
N SER A 239 -2.73 12.82 -12.35
CA SER A 239 -2.90 12.68 -13.80
C SER A 239 -2.21 11.44 -14.40
N SER A 240 -1.70 10.53 -13.57
CA SER A 240 -1.12 9.26 -14.04
C SER A 240 -2.20 8.31 -14.56
N SER A 241 -1.82 7.31 -15.35
CA SER A 241 -2.75 6.24 -15.71
C SER A 241 -3.26 5.52 -14.45
N PRO A 242 -4.58 5.40 -14.25
CA PRO A 242 -5.13 4.62 -13.13
C PRO A 242 -4.73 3.14 -13.22
N LEU A 243 -4.62 2.49 -12.07
CA LEU A 243 -4.24 1.07 -11.98
C LEU A 243 -5.09 0.16 -12.88
N PHE A 244 -6.40 0.43 -12.95
CA PHE A 244 -7.33 -0.38 -13.74
C PHE A 244 -7.04 -0.31 -15.25
N ASP A 245 -6.65 0.85 -15.76
CA ASP A 245 -6.37 1.04 -17.19
C ASP A 245 -5.22 0.12 -17.62
N GLU A 246 -4.15 0.07 -16.83
CA GLU A 246 -3.00 -0.79 -17.11
C GLU A 246 -3.33 -2.28 -16.94
N LEU A 247 -4.02 -2.61 -15.84
CA LEU A 247 -4.36 -3.99 -15.52
C LEU A 247 -5.34 -4.61 -16.53
N SER A 248 -6.32 -3.85 -16.99
CA SER A 248 -7.29 -4.31 -17.98
C SER A 248 -6.65 -4.65 -19.33
N VAL A 249 -5.65 -3.87 -19.76
CA VAL A 249 -4.89 -4.14 -20.99
C VAL A 249 -4.09 -5.44 -20.85
N VAL A 250 -3.36 -5.62 -19.76
CA VAL A 250 -2.56 -6.83 -19.50
C VAL A 250 -3.47 -8.07 -19.41
N ALA A 251 -4.59 -7.96 -18.69
CA ALA A 251 -5.53 -9.06 -18.54
C ALA A 251 -6.18 -9.47 -19.87
N ALA A 252 -6.58 -8.51 -20.71
CA ALA A 252 -7.20 -8.79 -21.99
C ALA A 252 -6.21 -9.34 -23.03
N ARG A 253 -4.96 -8.87 -23.02
CA ARG A 253 -3.96 -9.23 -24.04
C ARG A 253 -3.20 -10.50 -23.70
N ASP A 254 -2.73 -10.61 -22.47
CA ASP A 254 -1.69 -11.57 -22.08
C ASP A 254 -2.24 -12.69 -21.17
N HIS A 255 -3.36 -12.44 -20.46
CA HIS A 255 -3.89 -13.36 -19.45
C HIS A 255 -5.44 -13.48 -19.48
N PRO A 256 -6.05 -14.04 -20.55
CA PRO A 256 -7.52 -14.09 -20.70
C PRO A 256 -8.23 -14.90 -19.59
N ALA A 257 -7.53 -15.84 -18.94
CA ALA A 257 -8.07 -16.55 -17.78
C ALA A 257 -8.18 -15.68 -16.52
N PHE A 258 -7.39 -14.61 -16.44
CA PHE A 258 -7.37 -13.64 -15.34
C PHE A 258 -8.34 -12.48 -15.57
N GLN A 259 -8.74 -12.24 -16.82
CA GLN A 259 -9.67 -11.19 -17.21
C GLN A 259 -10.96 -11.13 -16.36
N PRO A 260 -11.64 -12.25 -16.04
CA PRO A 260 -12.91 -12.19 -15.29
C PRO A 260 -12.78 -11.68 -13.85
N ILE A 261 -11.58 -11.67 -13.28
CA ILE A 261 -11.34 -11.09 -11.96
C ILE A 261 -10.80 -9.66 -12.04
N VAL A 262 -10.57 -9.14 -13.24
CA VAL A 262 -10.17 -7.75 -13.48
C VAL A 262 -11.34 -6.94 -14.03
N MET A 263 -12.04 -7.46 -15.02
CA MET A 263 -13.08 -6.74 -15.76
C MET A 263 -14.20 -7.64 -16.25
N ALA A 264 -15.37 -7.04 -16.43
CA ALA A 264 -16.51 -7.63 -17.13
C ALA A 264 -17.02 -6.65 -18.20
N GLU A 265 -17.81 -7.16 -19.15
CA GLU A 265 -18.50 -6.33 -20.14
C GLU A 265 -20.01 -6.41 -19.89
N GLU A 266 -20.65 -5.25 -19.73
CA GLU A 266 -22.09 -5.11 -19.56
C GLU A 266 -22.61 -4.01 -20.47
N ASP A 267 -23.58 -4.33 -21.34
CA ASP A 267 -24.19 -3.39 -22.29
C ASP A 267 -23.16 -2.55 -23.09
N GLY A 268 -22.06 -3.18 -23.50
CA GLY A 268 -20.97 -2.55 -24.24
C GLY A 268 -20.08 -1.63 -23.40
N ARG A 269 -20.18 -1.68 -22.06
CA ARG A 269 -19.32 -0.96 -21.12
C ARG A 269 -18.42 -1.92 -20.36
N ILE A 270 -17.20 -1.49 -20.10
CA ILE A 270 -16.25 -2.21 -19.24
C ILE A 270 -16.56 -1.88 -17.78
N VAL A 271 -16.79 -2.92 -16.97
CA VAL A 271 -16.99 -2.82 -15.53
C VAL A 271 -15.67 -3.15 -14.80
N PRO A 272 -15.19 -2.30 -13.87
CA PRO A 272 -13.92 -2.52 -13.16
C PRO A 272 -14.07 -3.53 -12.01
N VAL A 273 -14.18 -4.81 -12.36
CA VAL A 273 -14.36 -5.92 -11.41
C VAL A 273 -13.21 -6.05 -10.42
N TRP A 274 -12.03 -5.53 -10.75
CA TRP A 274 -10.85 -5.56 -9.88
C TRP A 274 -11.11 -4.96 -8.48
N ASN A 275 -11.94 -3.92 -8.39
CA ASN A 275 -12.34 -3.36 -7.10
C ASN A 275 -13.06 -4.42 -6.23
N MET A 276 -13.98 -5.19 -6.84
CA MET A 276 -14.68 -6.31 -6.20
C MET A 276 -13.73 -7.45 -5.82
N THR A 277 -12.76 -7.79 -6.69
CA THR A 277 -11.74 -8.79 -6.37
C THR A 277 -10.96 -8.43 -5.11
N MET A 278 -10.62 -7.15 -4.94
CA MET A 278 -9.88 -6.69 -3.77
C MET A 278 -10.71 -6.71 -2.48
N VAL A 279 -11.97 -6.30 -2.51
CA VAL A 279 -12.79 -6.13 -1.29
C VAL A 279 -13.73 -7.30 -1.00
N ASP A 280 -14.38 -7.85 -2.02
CA ASP A 280 -15.34 -8.95 -1.90
C ASP A 280 -14.70 -10.32 -2.24
N GLY A 281 -13.61 -10.37 -3.01
CA GLY A 281 -12.82 -11.59 -3.25
C GLY A 281 -12.93 -12.15 -4.66
N VAL A 282 -12.03 -13.08 -4.98
CA VAL A 282 -11.87 -13.70 -6.31
C VAL A 282 -13.13 -14.47 -6.70
N LEU A 283 -13.73 -15.22 -5.77
CA LEU A 283 -14.95 -15.98 -6.06
C LEU A 283 -16.16 -15.05 -6.31
N ALA A 284 -16.25 -13.92 -5.60
CA ALA A 284 -17.25 -12.89 -5.85
C ALA A 284 -17.08 -12.31 -7.26
N ALA A 285 -15.86 -11.92 -7.62
CA ALA A 285 -15.54 -11.39 -8.94
C ALA A 285 -15.86 -12.36 -10.08
N LEU A 286 -15.47 -13.63 -9.97
CA LEU A 286 -15.83 -14.67 -10.94
C LEU A 286 -17.35 -14.85 -11.05
N THR A 287 -18.06 -14.85 -9.92
CA THR A 287 -19.52 -14.97 -9.91
C THR A 287 -20.17 -13.79 -10.62
N TYR A 288 -19.69 -12.58 -10.36
CA TYR A 288 -20.18 -11.38 -11.05
C TYR A 288 -19.92 -11.46 -12.55
N ALA A 289 -18.68 -11.75 -12.97
CA ALA A 289 -18.32 -11.84 -14.38
C ALA A 289 -19.11 -12.92 -15.15
N LYS A 290 -19.66 -13.94 -14.46
CA LYS A 290 -20.52 -14.96 -15.06
C LYS A 290 -22.01 -14.63 -15.05
N THR A 291 -22.48 -13.80 -14.11
CA THR A 291 -23.92 -13.62 -13.86
C THR A 291 -24.42 -12.21 -14.08
N GLY A 292 -23.55 -11.19 -14.00
CA GLY A 292 -23.91 -9.78 -13.91
C GLY A 292 -24.61 -9.39 -12.59
N LEU A 293 -24.74 -10.31 -11.63
CA LEU A 293 -25.53 -10.09 -10.41
C LEU A 293 -24.65 -9.64 -9.25
N ALA A 294 -24.41 -8.32 -9.12
CA ALA A 294 -23.56 -7.75 -8.08
C ALA A 294 -23.98 -8.18 -6.65
N SER A 295 -25.27 -8.12 -6.32
CA SER A 295 -25.74 -8.49 -4.98
C SER A 295 -25.48 -9.95 -4.62
N LEU A 296 -25.59 -10.86 -5.60
CA LEU A 296 -25.27 -12.28 -5.40
C LEU A 296 -23.77 -12.48 -5.25
N ALA A 297 -22.98 -11.83 -6.09
CA ALA A 297 -21.52 -11.90 -6.04
C ALA A 297 -20.96 -11.43 -4.68
N ARG A 298 -21.42 -10.27 -4.21
CA ARG A 298 -20.94 -9.68 -2.94
C ARG A 298 -21.31 -10.52 -1.71
N TRP A 299 -22.34 -11.35 -1.79
CA TRP A 299 -22.70 -12.29 -0.71
C TRP A 299 -21.61 -13.36 -0.47
N LEU A 300 -20.74 -13.61 -1.45
CA LEU A 300 -19.67 -14.60 -1.35
C LEU A 300 -18.41 -14.07 -0.64
N GLY A 301 -18.32 -12.74 -0.46
CA GLY A 301 -17.22 -12.11 0.25
C GLY A 301 -17.37 -12.11 1.77
N PRO A 302 -16.47 -11.44 2.50
CA PRO A 302 -15.42 -10.55 1.99
C PRO A 302 -14.16 -11.29 1.51
N ASN A 303 -13.24 -10.57 0.88
CA ASN A 303 -11.88 -11.06 0.61
C ASN A 303 -11.13 -11.20 1.96
N HIS A 304 -10.98 -12.43 2.44
CA HIS A 304 -10.31 -12.71 3.71
C HIS A 304 -8.78 -12.55 3.68
N ALA A 305 -8.17 -12.54 2.48
CA ALA A 305 -6.75 -12.30 2.32
C ALA A 305 -6.34 -10.84 2.56
N ASN A 306 -7.30 -9.90 2.52
CA ASN A 306 -7.10 -8.46 2.78
C ASN A 306 -7.73 -8.00 4.11
N PRO A 307 -7.30 -8.52 5.26
CA PRO A 307 -8.00 -8.27 6.51
C PRO A 307 -7.83 -6.79 6.93
N GLY A 308 -8.90 -6.01 6.82
CA GLY A 308 -8.92 -4.58 7.16
C GLY A 308 -8.92 -3.62 5.96
N LEU A 309 -8.80 -4.11 4.73
CA LEU A 309 -9.04 -3.30 3.53
C LEU A 309 -10.53 -2.98 3.45
N ALA A 310 -10.87 -1.70 3.46
CA ALA A 310 -12.26 -1.23 3.47
C ALA A 310 -12.70 -0.65 2.13
N TYR A 311 -11.75 -0.14 1.34
CA TYR A 311 -12.05 0.56 0.09
C TYR A 311 -10.88 0.50 -0.87
N VAL A 312 -11.21 0.32 -2.16
CA VAL A 312 -10.33 0.59 -3.29
C VAL A 312 -11.13 1.22 -4.42
N ASP A 313 -10.51 2.14 -5.15
CA ASP A 313 -11.01 2.65 -6.41
C ASP A 313 -9.84 2.77 -7.40
N THR A 314 -9.71 1.74 -8.24
CA THR A 314 -8.58 1.59 -9.16
C THR A 314 -8.77 2.33 -10.48
N THR A 315 -9.89 3.03 -10.67
CA THR A 315 -10.14 3.85 -11.87
C THR A 315 -9.86 5.34 -11.61
N ALA A 316 -9.54 5.69 -10.37
CA ALA A 316 -9.48 7.08 -9.93
C ALA A 316 -8.25 7.82 -10.48
N ASN A 317 -8.49 9.06 -10.87
CA ASN A 317 -7.54 10.16 -10.73
C ASN A 317 -8.12 11.17 -9.73
N GLY A 318 -7.27 11.77 -8.90
CA GLY A 318 -7.75 12.77 -7.94
C GLY A 318 -6.79 12.98 -6.78
N TYR A 319 -7.33 13.39 -5.63
CA TYR A 319 -6.55 13.78 -4.45
C TYR A 319 -7.29 13.44 -3.15
N GLY A 320 -6.57 13.47 -2.03
CA GLY A 320 -7.11 13.28 -0.69
C GLY A 320 -7.18 14.59 0.09
N LEU A 321 -8.22 14.77 0.89
CA LEU A 321 -8.34 15.86 1.87
C LEU A 321 -8.49 15.28 3.26
N ALA A 322 -7.59 15.62 4.17
CA ALA A 322 -7.65 15.22 5.57
C ALA A 322 -7.97 16.43 6.46
N THR A 323 -9.04 16.36 7.24
CA THR A 323 -9.39 17.33 8.27
C THR A 323 -9.23 16.70 9.64
N LEU A 324 -8.41 17.29 10.51
CA LEU A 324 -8.10 16.72 11.82
C LEU A 324 -8.61 17.62 12.95
N THR A 325 -9.18 16.98 13.96
CA THR A 325 -9.53 17.59 15.25
C THR A 325 -8.94 16.74 16.38
N PRO A 326 -8.94 17.19 17.64
CA PRO A 326 -8.55 16.32 18.75
C PRO A 326 -9.43 15.06 18.91
N ALA A 327 -10.67 15.07 18.41
CA ALA A 327 -11.61 13.95 18.60
C ALA A 327 -11.60 12.95 17.43
N GLU A 328 -11.38 13.42 16.21
CA GLU A 328 -11.47 12.61 14.99
C GLU A 328 -10.68 13.21 13.83
N MET A 329 -10.35 12.35 12.88
CA MET A 329 -9.90 12.69 11.54
C MET A 329 -11.01 12.33 10.55
N ARG A 330 -11.25 13.22 9.58
CA ARG A 330 -12.07 12.95 8.40
C ARG A 330 -11.19 12.96 7.18
N VAL A 331 -11.30 11.93 6.35
CA VAL A 331 -10.56 11.82 5.09
C VAL A 331 -11.55 11.71 3.95
N GLN A 332 -11.39 12.55 2.94
CA GLN A 332 -12.15 12.50 1.70
C GLN A 332 -11.21 12.14 0.56
N LEU A 333 -11.49 11.03 -0.12
CA LEU A 333 -10.81 10.66 -1.36
C LEU A 333 -11.67 11.17 -2.52
N VAL A 334 -11.20 12.22 -3.18
CA VAL A 334 -11.92 12.96 -4.22
C VAL A 334 -11.48 12.42 -5.58
N THR A 335 -12.43 11.92 -6.37
CA THR A 335 -12.18 11.43 -7.74
C THR A 335 -12.68 12.46 -8.74
N MET A 336 -11.86 12.77 -9.75
CA MET A 336 -12.16 13.76 -10.79
C MET A 336 -12.68 13.07 -12.06
N THR A 337 -13.53 13.74 -12.84
CA THR A 337 -14.07 13.20 -14.11
C THR A 337 -13.03 13.09 -15.22
N GLY A 338 -11.90 13.79 -15.12
CA GLY A 338 -10.77 13.61 -16.02
C GLY A 338 -9.69 14.66 -15.83
N SER A 339 -8.46 14.23 -15.59
CA SER A 339 -7.30 15.13 -15.31
C SER A 339 -6.06 14.78 -16.15
N ARG A 340 -6.19 13.85 -17.09
CA ARG A 340 -5.09 13.36 -17.94
C ARG A 340 -4.94 14.11 -19.26
N GLN A 341 -5.94 14.90 -19.64
CA GLN A 341 -5.90 15.75 -20.83
C GLN A 341 -5.81 17.22 -20.41
N PRO A 342 -5.14 18.10 -21.18
CA PRO A 342 -5.12 19.52 -20.90
C PRO A 342 -6.54 20.10 -20.82
N PHE A 343 -6.78 20.93 -19.82
CA PHE A 343 -8.07 21.61 -19.61
C PHE A 343 -7.83 23.09 -19.27
N SER A 344 -8.77 23.95 -19.68
CA SER A 344 -8.81 25.37 -19.31
C SER A 344 -9.73 25.65 -18.12
N GLU A 345 -10.69 24.74 -17.87
CA GLU A 345 -11.59 24.76 -16.73
C GLU A 345 -11.35 23.52 -15.88
N ALA A 346 -11.41 23.66 -14.55
CA ALA A 346 -11.19 22.54 -13.66
C ALA A 346 -12.21 21.42 -13.94
N PRO A 347 -11.76 20.16 -14.09
CA PRO A 347 -12.65 19.03 -14.24
C PRO A 347 -13.63 18.93 -13.07
N ALA A 348 -14.82 18.38 -13.31
CA ALA A 348 -15.79 18.15 -12.26
C ALA A 348 -15.32 17.04 -11.32
N VAL A 349 -15.85 17.03 -10.09
CA VAL A 349 -15.73 15.88 -9.19
C VAL A 349 -16.70 14.80 -9.66
N ALA A 350 -16.19 13.59 -9.88
CA ALA A 350 -16.98 12.41 -10.24
C ALA A 350 -17.69 11.83 -9.00
N HIS A 351 -16.93 11.62 -7.94
CA HIS A 351 -17.43 11.13 -6.65
C HIS A 351 -16.44 11.40 -5.52
N ILE A 352 -16.94 11.31 -4.29
CA ILE A 352 -16.14 11.47 -3.07
C ILE A 352 -16.41 10.26 -2.16
N ALA A 353 -15.36 9.59 -1.70
CA ALA A 353 -15.43 8.60 -0.64
C ALA A 353 -14.95 9.22 0.68
N SER A 354 -15.87 9.38 1.63
CA SER A 354 -15.65 10.04 2.92
C SER A 354 -15.53 9.03 4.05
N PHE A 355 -14.44 9.12 4.81
CA PHE A 355 -14.14 8.28 5.97
C PHE A 355 -14.09 9.10 7.24
N ARG A 356 -14.53 8.48 8.33
CA ARG A 356 -14.40 9.02 9.68
C ARG A 356 -13.53 8.07 10.50
N LEU A 357 -12.53 8.65 11.16
CA LEU A 357 -11.59 7.95 12.02
C LEU A 357 -11.62 8.61 13.39
N PRO A 358 -12.40 8.08 14.34
CA PRO A 358 -12.33 8.51 15.73
C PRO A 358 -10.92 8.33 16.27
N ALA A 359 -10.44 9.29 17.06
CA ALA A 359 -9.17 9.14 17.74
C ALA A 359 -9.26 8.04 18.80
N TRP A 360 -8.22 7.21 18.89
CA TRP A 360 -8.12 6.11 19.84
C TRP A 360 -7.02 6.36 20.87
N HIS A 361 -7.12 5.70 22.01
CA HIS A 361 -6.11 5.74 23.06
C HIS A 361 -5.10 4.61 22.91
N SER A 362 -4.00 4.72 23.66
CA SER A 362 -3.00 3.66 23.81
C SER A 362 -3.68 2.33 24.17
N GLY A 363 -3.42 1.27 23.39
CA GLY A 363 -3.98 -0.07 23.59
C GLY A 363 -5.34 -0.32 22.95
N GLU A 364 -6.01 0.72 22.43
CA GLU A 364 -7.23 0.58 21.65
C GLU A 364 -6.90 0.43 20.15
N PRO A 365 -7.60 -0.44 19.40
CA PRO A 365 -7.46 -0.50 17.95
C PRO A 365 -8.10 0.73 17.27
N PRO A 366 -7.58 1.21 16.13
CA PRO A 366 -8.29 2.20 15.33
C PRO A 366 -9.58 1.60 14.75
N VAL A 367 -10.61 2.44 14.64
CA VAL A 367 -11.88 2.10 13.99
C VAL A 367 -12.06 3.01 12.78
N LEU A 368 -12.03 2.44 11.58
CA LEU A 368 -12.27 3.16 10.34
C LEU A 368 -13.74 3.05 9.95
N GLU A 369 -14.47 4.16 9.99
CA GLU A 369 -15.88 4.23 9.59
C GLU A 369 -15.99 4.74 8.14
N GLY A 370 -16.90 4.14 7.37
CA GLY A 370 -17.15 4.49 5.96
C GLY A 370 -16.71 3.40 4.97
N PRO A 371 -16.62 3.72 3.67
CA PRO A 371 -16.87 5.04 3.08
C PRO A 371 -18.36 5.40 3.02
N ALA A 372 -18.67 6.68 3.27
CA ALA A 372 -19.89 7.32 2.78
C ALA A 372 -19.61 7.98 1.44
N PHE A 373 -20.55 7.91 0.51
CA PHE A 373 -20.36 8.41 -0.86
C PHE A 373 -21.16 9.69 -1.14
N GLU A 374 -20.55 10.62 -1.87
CA GLU A 374 -21.21 11.82 -2.41
C GLU A 374 -21.04 11.86 -3.94
N LEU A 375 -22.05 12.39 -4.64
CA LEU A 375 -22.15 12.54 -6.12
C LEU A 375 -22.21 11.23 -6.92
N GLY A 376 -21.46 10.21 -6.53
CA GLY A 376 -21.36 8.92 -7.20
C GLY A 376 -20.67 7.88 -6.31
N ALA A 377 -20.56 6.65 -6.80
CA ALA A 377 -19.74 5.61 -6.17
C ALA A 377 -19.11 4.72 -7.26
N PRO A 378 -17.85 4.28 -7.11
CA PRO A 378 -17.24 3.35 -8.04
C PRO A 378 -17.79 1.94 -7.80
N PHE A 379 -17.89 1.11 -8.85
CA PHE A 379 -18.21 -0.30 -8.69
C PHE A 379 -17.16 -0.98 -7.77
N PRO A 380 -17.54 -1.88 -6.84
CA PRO A 380 -18.87 -2.45 -6.60
C PRO A 380 -19.70 -1.69 -5.55
N PHE A 381 -19.23 -0.51 -5.13
CA PHE A 381 -19.91 0.33 -4.17
C PHE A 381 -21.12 1.02 -4.79
N GLN A 382 -22.03 1.45 -3.92
CA GLN A 382 -23.26 2.13 -4.31
C GLN A 382 -23.46 3.33 -3.39
N LEU A 383 -24.04 4.41 -3.94
CA LEU A 383 -24.56 5.50 -3.14
C LEU A 383 -25.63 4.95 -2.19
N THR A 384 -25.41 5.10 -0.89
CA THR A 384 -26.43 4.78 0.09
C THR A 384 -27.49 5.87 -0.01
N THR A 385 -28.62 5.61 -0.68
CA THR A 385 -29.79 6.48 -0.59
C THR A 385 -30.31 6.39 0.84
N VAL A 386 -30.10 7.46 1.61
CA VAL A 386 -30.71 7.68 2.93
C VAL A 386 -32.20 7.99 2.76
#